data_AF-A0A4Y9YU57-F1
#
_entry.id   AF-A0A4Y9YU57-F1
#
_cell.length_a   1.000
_cell.length_b   1.000
_cell.length_c   1.000
_cell.angle_alpha   90.00
_cell.angle_beta   90.00
_cell.angle_gamma   90.00
#
_symmetry.space_group_name_H-M   'P 1'
#
loop_
_entity.id
_entity.type
_entity.pdbx_description
1 polymer ?
#
loop_
_entity_poly.entity_id
_entity_poly.type
_entity_poly.pdbx_seq_one_letter_code
_entity_poly.pdbx_strand_id
1 'polypeptide(L)'
;MNLSLYSVNAFVILDTDGHRVLAKYYRPKGQQYLGGPEFNRGLHSLKEQRAFEKGLFQKTKKAGGEIILYDGHLAVYKHSLDLIFYMIGGPAENELMLHSALSAFSDAVHMLLRNQVEKRGVLENLDLVVLCLDETIDDGIIVETDSTTIASRVSRPKADSTEIVINEQTLMNAYQTMKEKMQQRIGQLYTYAKRNRLLICCRTRDGPGELEVGHACLLKQDHCRSCPDLGRTKLALTWTSVAFIRFYTDPQIDLTKILTPEFLDTYRRVNIPFPENEPLNWAQVSKFFFAGEPNLTASYYKTAFHAALKPISTVGVENIPDLLQFLPSPNAPNFPAQALGLTMLFDQAPREVLRGTNKRYINSYFDVPVRKLARKLFGLPKEQRPDNLVRMMAQGWSYDYAMSARIWLLAPFVHSEDIGDQERQLEISEEWRREIEERVGETDPHRKTMEEDSKDIMALSRLLLKAPVHEGTTMQEYLFFVFRLFLMHTPIIRKFGRFPYRNNLVGRTSTKEEEQWAKDTDYFAFERDKETIRRIKEDVDAGVWSPLHDEPEYEKYCDPGTLSDCRPFLKLTFTSETDNLNCASMPSNSSACDAGPFCIFPPS
;
A
#
# COMPACT_ATOMS: atom_id res chain seq x y z
N MET A 1 -33.05 32.49 -1.18
CA MET A 1 -32.56 31.28 -0.49
C MET A 1 -31.14 31.06 -0.97
N ASN A 2 -30.16 31.07 -0.07
CA ASN A 2 -28.81 30.65 -0.39
C ASN A 2 -28.84 29.11 -0.53
N LEU A 3 -28.56 28.58 -1.71
CA LEU A 3 -28.58 27.14 -2.02
C LEU A 3 -27.16 26.55 -1.97
N SER A 4 -26.19 27.31 -1.45
CA SER A 4 -24.80 26.87 -1.32
C SER A 4 -24.61 26.02 -0.06
N LEU A 5 -23.83 24.94 -0.18
CA LEU A 5 -23.39 24.12 0.94
C LEU A 5 -22.18 24.71 1.67
N TYR A 6 -21.56 25.76 1.11
CA TYR A 6 -20.41 26.43 1.69
C TYR A 6 -20.86 27.44 2.74
N SER A 7 -20.74 27.07 4.01
CA SER A 7 -21.23 27.85 5.14
C SER A 7 -20.13 28.38 6.04
N VAL A 8 -18.92 27.81 5.97
CA VAL A 8 -17.77 28.20 6.81
C VAL A 8 -16.70 28.86 5.94
N ASN A 9 -16.43 30.14 6.20
CA ASN A 9 -15.38 30.89 5.53
C ASN A 9 -14.01 30.64 6.18
N ALA A 10 -13.97 30.51 7.51
CA ALA A 10 -12.75 30.24 8.24
C ALA A 10 -12.99 29.61 9.61
N PHE A 11 -11.98 28.89 10.09
CA PHE A 11 -11.87 28.39 11.45
C PHE A 11 -10.58 28.92 12.09
N VAL A 12 -10.67 29.48 13.30
CA VAL A 12 -9.53 30.13 13.97
C VAL A 12 -9.49 29.75 15.45
N ILE A 13 -8.29 29.48 15.97
CA ILE A 13 -8.00 29.33 17.39
C ILE A 13 -7.04 30.43 17.80
N LEU A 14 -7.45 31.27 18.75
CA LEU A 14 -6.60 32.31 19.35
C LEU A 14 -6.34 31.99 20.82
N ASP A 15 -5.18 32.38 21.33
CA ASP A 15 -4.93 32.37 22.77
C ASP A 15 -5.51 33.62 23.47
N THR A 16 -5.44 33.65 24.80
CA THR A 16 -5.87 34.79 25.62
C THR A 16 -5.06 36.08 25.42
N ASP A 17 -3.96 36.03 24.67
CA ASP A 17 -3.16 37.21 24.30
C ASP A 17 -3.50 37.71 22.88
N GLY A 18 -4.36 37.00 22.16
CA GLY A 18 -4.74 37.30 20.78
C GLY A 18 -3.76 36.78 19.73
N HIS A 19 -2.85 35.87 20.10
CA HIS A 19 -1.98 35.20 19.14
C HIS A 19 -2.69 33.99 18.52
N ARG A 20 -2.51 33.85 17.20
CA ARG A 20 -2.98 32.72 16.41
C ARG A 20 -2.27 31.43 16.83
N VAL A 21 -3.04 30.43 17.23
CA VAL A 21 -2.60 29.05 17.45
C VAL A 21 -2.84 28.22 16.19
N LEU A 22 -4.05 28.31 15.61
CA LEU A 22 -4.44 27.65 14.37
C LEU A 22 -5.36 28.57 13.58
N ALA A 23 -5.22 28.63 12.25
CA ALA A 23 -6.18 29.30 11.39
C ALA A 23 -6.26 28.62 10.03
N LYS A 24 -7.48 28.29 9.59
CA LYS A 24 -7.79 27.72 8.28
C LYS A 24 -8.84 28.61 7.62
N TYR A 25 -8.47 29.26 6.52
CA TYR A 25 -9.38 30.09 5.71
C TYR A 25 -9.72 29.31 4.43
N TYR A 26 -10.99 28.92 4.28
CA TYR A 26 -11.43 27.99 3.24
C TYR A 26 -11.58 28.66 1.87
N ARG A 27 -11.25 27.96 0.80
CA ARG A 27 -11.35 28.49 -0.58
C ARG A 27 -12.00 27.45 -1.47
N PRO A 28 -13.35 27.47 -1.60
CA PRO A 28 -14.09 26.55 -2.44
C PRO A 28 -13.52 26.46 -3.86
N LYS A 29 -13.18 25.25 -4.34
CA LYS A 29 -12.75 25.02 -5.73
C LYS A 29 -13.95 24.67 -6.60
N GLY A 30 -14.68 25.70 -7.06
CA GLY A 30 -15.79 25.50 -7.99
C GLY A 30 -16.64 26.75 -8.22
N GLN A 31 -16.77 27.15 -9.50
CA GLN A 31 -17.71 28.12 -10.10
C GLN A 31 -17.87 29.52 -9.45
N GLN A 32 -17.69 30.56 -10.28
CA GLN A 32 -17.94 31.99 -10.01
C GLN A 32 -19.35 32.32 -9.45
N TYR A 33 -20.28 31.36 -9.44
CA TYR A 33 -21.69 31.53 -9.06
C TYR A 33 -22.07 30.99 -7.67
N LEU A 34 -21.21 30.21 -6.99
CA LEU A 34 -21.51 29.58 -5.69
C LEU A 34 -20.78 30.22 -4.50
N GLY A 35 -20.00 31.27 -4.77
CA GLY A 35 -19.22 32.01 -3.78
C GLY A 35 -18.06 32.71 -4.46
N GLY A 36 -18.35 33.72 -5.30
CA GLY A 36 -17.36 34.44 -6.09
C GLY A 36 -16.23 35.11 -5.26
N PRO A 37 -15.58 36.17 -5.77
CA PRO A 37 -14.53 36.91 -5.03
C PRO A 37 -14.94 37.38 -3.62
N GLU A 38 -16.23 37.32 -3.30
CA GLU A 38 -16.83 37.76 -2.05
C GLU A 38 -16.93 36.68 -0.96
N PHE A 39 -16.66 35.39 -1.25
CA PHE A 39 -16.78 34.33 -0.23
C PHE A 39 -15.83 34.56 0.95
N ASN A 40 -14.64 35.08 0.73
CA ASN A 40 -13.73 35.51 1.79
C ASN A 40 -13.40 37.00 1.61
N ARG A 41 -14.44 37.84 1.48
CA ARG A 41 -14.29 39.27 1.19
C ARG A 41 -13.31 39.91 2.19
N GLY A 42 -12.14 40.30 1.69
CA GLY A 42 -11.11 40.98 2.48
C GLY A 42 -10.29 40.07 3.42
N LEU A 43 -10.30 38.75 3.24
CA LEU A 43 -9.51 37.79 4.05
C LEU A 43 -8.50 36.98 3.22
N HIS A 44 -8.09 37.52 2.06
CA HIS A 44 -7.23 36.82 1.12
C HIS A 44 -5.74 36.92 1.48
N SER A 45 -5.32 38.03 2.09
CA SER A 45 -3.93 38.26 2.48
C SER A 45 -3.68 37.99 3.97
N LEU A 46 -2.47 37.58 4.30
CA LEU A 46 -2.06 37.37 5.69
C LEU A 46 -2.19 38.65 6.54
N LYS A 47 -1.96 39.82 5.93
CA LYS A 47 -2.07 41.12 6.60
C LYS A 47 -3.51 41.41 7.03
N GLU A 48 -4.47 41.17 6.14
CA GLU A 48 -5.89 41.37 6.43
C GLU A 48 -6.39 40.36 7.47
N GLN A 49 -6.02 39.08 7.33
CA GLN A 49 -6.37 38.04 8.31
C GLN A 49 -5.88 38.40 9.72
N ARG A 50 -4.63 38.86 9.85
CA ARG A 50 -4.08 39.29 11.15
C ARG A 50 -4.79 40.52 11.71
N ALA A 51 -5.18 41.46 10.86
CA ALA A 51 -5.94 42.64 11.28
C ALA A 51 -7.34 42.24 11.77
N PHE A 52 -8.01 41.35 11.04
CA PHE A 52 -9.31 40.79 11.39
C PHE A 52 -9.25 40.02 12.72
N GLU A 53 -8.30 39.09 12.88
CA GLU A 53 -8.11 38.31 14.12
C GLU A 53 -7.88 39.21 15.34
N LYS A 54 -7.02 40.22 15.19
CA LYS A 54 -6.73 41.18 16.25
C LYS A 54 -7.98 41.98 16.66
N GLY A 55 -8.77 42.40 15.67
CA GLY A 55 -10.01 43.13 15.89
C GLY A 55 -11.10 42.27 16.52
N LEU A 56 -11.26 41.04 16.04
CA LEU A 56 -12.19 40.05 16.57
C LEU A 56 -11.87 39.75 18.04
N PHE A 57 -10.62 39.42 18.35
CA PHE A 57 -10.16 39.15 19.71
C PHE A 57 -10.44 40.32 20.67
N GLN A 58 -10.23 41.57 20.26
CA GLN A 58 -10.52 42.73 21.11
C GLN A 58 -11.99 42.81 21.54
N LYS A 59 -12.91 42.31 20.70
CA LYS A 59 -14.35 42.30 20.96
C LYS A 59 -14.79 41.06 21.75
N THR A 60 -14.09 39.93 21.61
CA THR A 60 -14.47 38.62 22.19
C THR A 60 -13.58 38.19 23.36
N LYS A 61 -12.56 38.95 23.76
CA LYS A 61 -11.64 38.60 24.86
C LYS A 61 -12.31 38.37 26.22
N LYS A 62 -13.50 38.92 26.44
CA LYS A 62 -14.27 38.73 27.68
C LYS A 62 -15.33 37.66 27.43
N ALA A 63 -15.32 36.61 28.24
CA ALA A 63 -16.39 35.60 28.22
C ALA A 63 -17.72 36.28 28.59
N GLY A 64 -18.67 36.27 27.67
CA GLY A 64 -19.95 36.97 27.83
C GLY A 64 -20.90 36.88 26.64
N GLY A 65 -20.49 36.27 25.53
CA GLY A 65 -21.34 35.92 24.40
C GLY A 65 -20.78 34.70 23.68
N GLU A 66 -21.56 34.15 22.76
CA GLU A 66 -21.18 33.00 21.93
C GLU A 66 -21.18 33.36 20.44
N ILE A 67 -21.66 34.56 20.09
CA ILE A 67 -21.80 35.02 18.71
C ILE A 67 -21.58 36.52 18.59
N ILE A 68 -21.00 36.95 17.47
CA ILE A 68 -20.80 38.35 17.12
C ILE A 68 -20.78 38.53 15.60
N LEU A 69 -21.35 39.64 15.10
CA LEU A 69 -21.13 40.10 13.73
C LEU A 69 -19.96 41.10 13.74
N TYR A 70 -18.86 40.77 13.05
CA TYR A 70 -17.68 41.61 12.98
C TYR A 70 -17.14 41.71 11.55
N ASP A 71 -16.90 42.94 11.09
CA ASP A 71 -16.36 43.25 9.75
C ASP A 71 -17.10 42.52 8.61
N GLY A 72 -18.43 42.46 8.69
CA GLY A 72 -19.27 41.79 7.70
C GLY A 72 -19.25 40.26 7.76
N HIS A 73 -18.65 39.66 8.80
CA HIS A 73 -18.60 38.22 9.01
C HIS A 73 -19.31 37.83 10.29
N LEU A 74 -20.05 36.72 10.25
CA LEU A 74 -20.68 36.12 11.41
C LEU A 74 -19.66 35.22 12.11
N ALA A 75 -19.32 35.51 13.36
CA ALA A 75 -18.38 34.72 14.13
C ALA A 75 -19.08 34.11 15.34
N VAL A 76 -19.16 32.78 15.36
CA VAL A 76 -19.54 32.02 16.55
C VAL A 76 -18.26 31.62 17.28
N TYR A 77 -18.24 31.73 18.60
CA TYR A 77 -17.04 31.48 19.39
C TYR A 77 -17.34 30.80 20.72
N LYS A 78 -16.37 30.00 21.17
CA LYS A 78 -16.42 29.25 22.44
C LYS A 78 -15.08 29.42 23.18
N HIS A 79 -15.15 29.80 24.45
CA HIS A 79 -13.99 29.90 25.32
C HIS A 79 -13.61 28.53 25.89
N SER A 80 -12.31 28.22 25.92
CA SER A 80 -11.76 26.99 26.52
C SER A 80 -10.45 27.33 27.23
N LEU A 81 -10.45 27.38 28.57
CA LEU A 81 -9.28 27.73 29.39
C LEU A 81 -8.53 28.98 28.86
N ASP A 82 -7.36 28.80 28.24
CA ASP A 82 -6.50 29.84 27.68
C ASP A 82 -6.61 29.99 26.14
N LEU A 83 -7.64 29.40 25.54
CA LEU A 83 -7.96 29.41 24.12
C LEU A 83 -9.38 29.91 23.84
N ILE A 84 -9.58 30.43 22.64
CA ILE A 84 -10.88 30.78 22.09
C ILE A 84 -10.99 30.18 20.69
N PHE A 85 -12.01 29.36 20.47
CA PHE A 85 -12.33 28.76 19.18
C PHE A 85 -13.34 29.62 18.44
N TYR A 86 -13.10 29.86 17.16
CA TYR A 86 -13.95 30.66 16.28
C TYR A 86 -14.33 29.88 15.04
N MET A 87 -15.61 29.89 14.71
CA MET A 87 -16.14 29.49 13.42
C MET A 87 -16.74 30.71 12.73
N ILE A 88 -16.24 31.01 11.53
CA ILE A 88 -16.57 32.23 10.80
C ILE A 88 -17.38 31.85 9.56
N GLY A 89 -18.56 32.44 9.44
CA GLY A 89 -19.46 32.31 8.30
C GLY A 89 -19.83 33.68 7.71
N GLY A 90 -20.62 33.65 6.63
CA GLY A 90 -21.13 34.85 6.00
C GLY A 90 -22.12 35.60 6.90
N PRO A 91 -22.38 36.89 6.64
CA PRO A 91 -23.23 37.72 7.50
C PRO A 91 -24.70 37.28 7.55
N ALA A 92 -25.12 36.42 6.62
CA ALA A 92 -26.48 35.88 6.52
C ALA A 92 -26.54 34.35 6.71
N GLU A 93 -25.45 33.73 7.18
CA GLU A 93 -25.40 32.28 7.44
C GLU A 93 -26.19 31.89 8.69
N ASN A 94 -26.55 30.61 8.79
CA ASN A 94 -27.31 30.09 9.92
C ASN A 94 -26.42 29.95 11.18
N GLU A 95 -26.61 30.87 12.12
CA GLU A 95 -25.92 30.93 13.42
C GLU A 95 -25.96 29.61 14.19
N LEU A 96 -27.12 28.94 14.22
CA LEU A 96 -27.31 27.69 14.97
C LEU A 96 -26.52 26.54 14.36
N MET A 97 -26.38 26.52 13.04
CA MET A 97 -25.61 25.49 12.34
C MET A 97 -24.11 25.66 12.60
N LEU A 98 -23.60 26.89 12.52
CA LEU A 98 -22.21 27.21 12.86
C LEU A 98 -21.90 26.91 14.33
N HIS A 99 -22.84 27.24 15.23
CA HIS A 99 -22.71 26.93 16.65
C HIS A 99 -22.72 25.43 16.93
N SER A 100 -23.58 24.67 16.26
CA SER A 100 -23.63 23.21 16.37
C SER A 100 -22.29 22.58 15.96
N ALA A 101 -21.75 22.98 14.79
CA ALA A 101 -20.47 22.48 14.31
C ALA A 101 -19.29 22.90 15.21
N LEU A 102 -19.28 24.13 15.73
CA LEU A 102 -18.24 24.59 16.67
C LEU A 102 -18.29 23.83 18.00
N SER A 103 -19.49 23.56 18.51
CA SER A 103 -19.69 22.78 19.73
C SER A 103 -19.27 21.33 19.51
N ALA A 104 -19.66 20.71 18.40
CA ALA A 104 -19.27 19.35 18.04
C ALA A 104 -17.75 19.19 17.96
N PHE A 105 -17.07 20.10 17.26
CA PHE A 105 -15.61 20.14 17.19
C PHE A 105 -14.98 20.33 18.58
N SER A 106 -15.47 21.31 19.35
CA SER A 106 -14.93 21.61 20.68
C SER A 106 -15.04 20.41 21.60
N ASP A 107 -16.19 19.75 21.64
CA ASP A 107 -16.45 18.61 22.50
C ASP A 107 -15.65 17.37 22.04
N ALA A 108 -15.48 17.18 20.72
CA ALA A 108 -14.62 16.14 20.17
C ALA A 108 -13.14 16.35 20.55
N VAL A 109 -12.63 17.59 20.51
CA VAL A 109 -11.27 17.93 20.98
C VAL A 109 -11.13 17.68 22.48
N HIS A 110 -12.15 17.98 23.30
CA HIS A 110 -12.15 17.63 24.73
C HIS A 110 -12.06 16.11 24.94
N MET A 111 -12.80 15.32 24.17
CA MET A 111 -12.73 13.85 24.24
C MET A 111 -11.33 13.34 23.84
N LEU A 112 -10.79 13.83 22.72
CA LEU A 112 -9.50 13.40 22.17
C LEU A 112 -8.32 13.77 23.07
N LEU A 113 -8.36 14.94 23.71
CA LEU A 113 -7.31 15.45 24.59
C LEU A 113 -7.58 15.16 26.08
N ARG A 114 -8.52 14.28 26.43
CA ARG A 114 -8.85 13.91 27.82
C ARG A 114 -9.13 15.12 28.72
N ASN A 115 -9.89 16.07 28.19
CA ASN A 115 -10.24 17.36 28.80
C ASN A 115 -9.04 18.32 29.03
N GLN A 116 -7.87 18.07 28.44
CA GLN A 116 -6.71 18.98 28.50
C GLN A 116 -6.69 19.95 27.32
N VAL A 117 -7.76 20.74 27.17
CA VAL A 117 -7.92 21.70 26.06
C VAL A 117 -7.39 23.08 26.48
N GLU A 118 -6.08 23.11 26.69
CA GLU A 118 -5.27 24.32 26.92
C GLU A 118 -4.25 24.48 25.80
N LYS A 119 -3.67 25.68 25.63
CA LYS A 119 -2.74 26.00 24.53
C LYS A 119 -1.62 24.98 24.38
N ARG A 120 -1.05 24.53 25.50
CA ARG A 120 0.00 23.50 25.50
C ARG A 120 -0.52 22.16 24.97
N GLY A 121 -1.66 21.68 25.48
CA GLY A 121 -2.26 20.42 25.06
C GLY A 121 -2.66 20.40 23.58
N VAL A 122 -3.19 21.52 23.08
CA VAL A 122 -3.54 21.69 21.66
C VAL A 122 -2.29 21.73 20.76
N LEU A 123 -1.22 22.40 21.18
CA LEU A 123 0.04 22.46 20.40
C LEU A 123 0.79 21.12 20.40
N GLU A 124 0.80 20.40 21.52
CA GLU A 124 1.41 19.07 21.63
C GLU A 124 0.68 18.01 20.78
N ASN A 125 -0.61 18.21 20.49
CA ASN A 125 -1.46 17.29 19.73
C ASN A 125 -2.13 17.98 18.52
N LEU A 126 -1.40 18.88 17.86
CA LEU A 126 -1.94 19.70 16.77
C LEU A 126 -2.41 18.85 15.57
N ASP A 127 -1.73 17.72 15.34
CA ASP A 127 -2.08 16.72 14.34
C ASP A 127 -3.49 16.15 14.57
N LEU A 128 -3.81 15.74 15.81
CA LEU A 128 -5.14 15.26 16.18
C LEU A 128 -6.21 16.34 16.09
N VAL A 129 -5.87 17.58 16.47
CA VAL A 129 -6.80 18.72 16.40
C VAL A 129 -7.12 19.09 14.95
N VAL A 130 -6.14 19.04 14.05
CA VAL A 130 -6.35 19.28 12.61
C VAL A 130 -7.16 18.15 11.96
N LEU A 131 -6.91 16.89 12.31
CA LEU A 131 -7.75 15.78 11.85
C LEU A 131 -9.19 15.89 12.35
N CYS A 132 -9.38 16.30 13.61
CA CYS A 132 -10.70 16.61 14.16
C CYS A 132 -11.40 17.74 13.41
N LEU A 133 -10.64 18.74 12.96
CA LEU A 133 -11.18 19.83 12.14
C LEU A 133 -11.60 19.35 10.75
N ASP A 134 -10.79 18.49 10.11
CA ASP A 134 -11.08 17.95 8.78
C ASP A 134 -12.30 17.02 8.76
N GLU A 135 -12.53 16.25 9.82
CA GLU A 135 -13.77 15.44 9.97
C GLU A 135 -15.01 16.32 10.26
N THR A 136 -14.82 17.53 10.79
CA THR A 136 -15.93 18.47 11.05
C THR A 136 -16.26 19.32 9.82
N ILE A 137 -15.23 19.84 9.13
CA ILE A 137 -15.36 20.79 8.01
C ILE A 137 -14.46 20.36 6.86
N ASP A 138 -15.06 20.15 5.68
CA ASP A 138 -14.36 19.92 4.42
C ASP A 138 -14.50 21.13 3.49
N ASP A 139 -13.39 21.83 3.25
CA ASP A 139 -13.29 23.01 2.37
C ASP A 139 -14.41 24.07 2.51
N GLY A 140 -14.91 24.25 3.73
CA GLY A 140 -15.96 25.23 4.08
C GLY A 140 -17.38 24.66 4.16
N ILE A 141 -17.53 23.35 3.95
CA ILE A 141 -18.77 22.58 4.10
C ILE A 141 -18.73 21.87 5.46
N ILE A 142 -19.80 21.97 6.24
CA ILE A 142 -19.95 21.22 7.49
C ILE A 142 -20.33 19.78 7.14
N VAL A 143 -19.50 18.82 7.53
CA VAL A 143 -19.68 17.40 7.17
C VAL A 143 -20.28 16.60 8.32
N GLU A 144 -19.87 16.88 9.55
CA GLU A 144 -20.30 16.16 10.75
C GLU A 144 -20.56 17.13 11.92
N THR A 145 -21.60 16.84 12.71
CA THR A 145 -21.99 17.67 13.87
C THR A 145 -22.16 16.84 15.14
N ASP A 146 -21.90 15.53 15.10
CA ASP A 146 -21.84 14.69 16.30
C ASP A 146 -20.40 14.54 16.82
N SER A 147 -20.15 15.06 18.03
CA SER A 147 -18.81 15.06 18.64
C SER A 147 -18.25 13.66 18.89
N THR A 148 -19.12 12.68 19.22
CA THR A 148 -18.68 11.30 19.46
C THR A 148 -18.25 10.62 18.16
N THR A 149 -18.96 10.89 17.07
CA THR A 149 -18.67 10.38 15.73
C THR A 149 -17.37 10.98 15.22
N ILE A 150 -17.19 12.31 15.32
CA ILE A 150 -15.93 12.99 14.98
C ILE A 150 -14.77 12.38 15.77
N ALA A 151 -14.88 12.33 17.10
CA ALA A 151 -13.84 11.77 17.96
C ALA A 151 -13.56 10.29 17.63
N SER A 152 -14.57 9.49 17.28
CA SER A 152 -14.39 8.08 16.94
C SER A 152 -13.66 7.84 15.61
N ARG A 153 -13.87 8.72 14.61
CA ARG A 153 -13.19 8.65 13.31
C ARG A 153 -11.74 9.12 13.41
N VAL A 154 -11.49 10.12 14.25
CA VAL A 154 -10.16 10.68 14.51
C VAL A 154 -9.35 9.80 15.47
N SER A 155 -10.00 9.26 16.50
CA SER A 155 -9.37 8.31 17.43
C SER A 155 -9.34 6.93 16.79
N ARG A 156 -8.21 6.56 16.19
CA ARG A 156 -7.84 5.14 16.22
C ARG A 156 -7.67 4.76 17.70
N PRO A 157 -8.09 3.57 18.14
CA PRO A 157 -7.98 3.19 19.54
C PRO A 157 -6.50 3.14 19.94
N LYS A 158 -5.99 4.22 20.56
CA LYS A 158 -4.91 4.08 21.52
C LYS A 158 -5.45 3.14 22.58
N ALA A 159 -4.77 2.04 22.83
CA ALA A 159 -5.08 1.16 23.94
C ALA A 159 -4.96 1.97 25.23
N ASP A 160 -6.06 2.51 25.73
CA ASP A 160 -6.10 3.08 27.06
C ASP A 160 -7.38 2.63 27.77
N SER A 161 -7.15 1.67 28.67
CA SER A 161 -7.69 1.63 30.02
C SER A 161 -9.12 2.14 30.18
N THR A 162 -10.09 1.39 29.68
CA THR A 162 -11.41 1.35 30.30
C THR A 162 -11.63 -0.06 30.83
N GLU A 163 -11.89 -0.12 32.14
CA GLU A 163 -12.05 -1.32 32.95
C GLU A 163 -13.09 -2.25 32.33
N ILE A 164 -12.62 -3.26 31.60
CA ILE A 164 -13.38 -4.49 31.44
C ILE A 164 -13.30 -5.14 32.82
N VAL A 165 -14.43 -5.29 33.50
CA VAL A 165 -14.54 -6.16 34.68
C VAL A 165 -14.35 -7.60 34.19
N ILE A 166 -13.08 -7.98 33.99
CA ILE A 166 -12.66 -9.33 33.68
C ILE A 166 -12.45 -10.00 35.02
N ASN A 167 -13.29 -10.99 35.32
CA ASN A 167 -13.15 -11.84 36.49
C ASN A 167 -11.69 -12.38 36.57
N GLU A 168 -10.98 -12.00 37.63
CA GLU A 168 -9.55 -12.25 37.86
C GLU A 168 -9.18 -13.74 37.79
N GLN A 169 -10.14 -14.65 38.05
CA GLN A 169 -9.91 -16.09 37.97
C GLN A 169 -9.71 -16.60 36.53
N THR A 170 -10.33 -15.98 35.53
CA THR A 170 -10.20 -16.44 34.13
C THR A 170 -8.85 -16.05 33.54
N LEU A 171 -8.37 -14.84 33.83
CA LEU A 171 -7.05 -14.36 33.42
C LEU A 171 -5.94 -15.13 34.12
N MET A 172 -6.08 -15.45 35.40
CA MET A 172 -5.06 -16.19 36.14
C MET A 172 -4.94 -17.65 35.66
N ASN A 173 -6.06 -18.29 35.31
CA ASN A 173 -6.04 -19.64 34.70
C ASN A 173 -5.47 -19.64 33.28
N ALA A 174 -5.79 -18.62 32.47
CA ALA A 174 -5.21 -18.45 31.13
C ALA A 174 -3.70 -18.14 31.19
N TYR A 175 -3.29 -17.30 32.13
CA TYR A 175 -1.88 -16.94 32.37
C TYR A 175 -1.08 -18.14 32.89
N GLN A 176 -1.63 -18.96 33.80
CA GLN A 176 -0.95 -20.19 34.25
C GLN A 176 -0.82 -21.20 33.11
N THR A 177 -1.88 -21.40 32.31
CA THR A 177 -1.84 -22.30 31.15
C THR A 177 -0.83 -21.82 30.09
N MET A 178 -0.73 -20.51 29.88
CA MET A 178 0.24 -19.91 28.97
C MET A 178 1.67 -19.98 29.52
N LYS A 179 1.86 -19.73 30.82
CA LYS A 179 3.15 -19.83 31.52
C LYS A 179 3.69 -21.25 31.50
N GLU A 180 2.84 -22.26 31.72
CA GLU A 180 3.19 -23.68 31.63
C GLU A 180 3.60 -24.07 30.21
N LYS A 181 2.85 -23.64 29.19
CA LYS A 181 3.21 -23.87 27.77
C LYS A 181 4.50 -23.14 27.36
N MET A 182 4.74 -21.95 27.87
CA MET A 182 5.95 -21.16 27.65
C MET A 182 7.17 -21.81 28.32
N GLN A 183 7.02 -22.29 29.58
CA GLN A 183 8.06 -23.01 30.30
C GLN A 183 8.42 -24.35 29.62
N GLN A 184 7.44 -25.07 29.09
CA GLN A 184 7.70 -26.28 28.29
C GLN A 184 8.48 -25.96 27.00
N ARG A 185 8.14 -24.88 26.27
CA ARG A 185 8.87 -24.47 25.07
C ARG A 185 10.28 -23.95 25.36
N ILE A 186 10.45 -23.19 26.45
CA ILE A 186 11.77 -22.71 26.91
C ILE A 186 12.63 -23.90 27.36
N GLY A 187 12.06 -24.89 28.05
CA GLY A 187 12.75 -26.12 28.40
C GLY A 187 13.22 -26.93 27.17
N GLN A 188 12.38 -27.02 26.13
CA GLN A 188 12.74 -27.65 24.86
C GLN A 188 13.87 -26.89 24.14
N LEU A 189 13.81 -25.55 24.13
CA LEU A 189 14.87 -24.69 23.58
C LEU A 189 16.17 -24.77 24.37
N TYR A 190 16.11 -24.89 25.69
CA TYR A 190 17.29 -25.06 26.55
C TYR A 190 17.95 -26.42 26.32
N THR A 191 17.15 -27.47 26.09
CA THR A 191 17.64 -28.80 25.75
C THR A 191 18.26 -28.83 24.35
N TYR A 192 17.70 -28.07 23.40
CA TYR A 192 18.26 -27.87 22.05
C TYR A 192 19.57 -27.07 22.07
N ALA A 193 19.66 -26.00 22.85
CA ALA A 193 20.87 -25.18 23.01
C ALA A 193 22.02 -25.95 23.69
N LYS A 194 21.71 -26.79 24.69
CA LYS A 194 22.66 -27.66 25.37
C LYS A 194 23.22 -28.76 24.45
N ARG A 195 22.41 -29.23 23.49
CA ARG A 195 22.82 -30.21 22.46
C ARG A 195 23.74 -29.60 21.40
N ASN A 196 23.65 -28.28 21.17
CA ASN A 196 24.44 -27.51 20.20
C ASN A 196 25.59 -26.67 20.83
N ARG A 197 25.97 -26.93 22.09
CA ARG A 197 27.08 -26.24 22.81
C ARG A 197 27.01 -24.69 22.81
N LEU A 198 25.82 -24.10 22.78
CA LEU A 198 25.65 -22.66 23.01
C LEU A 198 25.53 -22.40 24.53
N LEU A 199 26.59 -21.84 25.12
CA LEU A 199 26.64 -21.48 26.54
C LEU A 199 26.24 -20.01 26.74
N ILE A 200 25.03 -19.76 27.26
CA ILE A 200 24.63 -18.46 27.80
C ILE A 200 24.97 -18.46 29.29
N CYS A 201 25.94 -17.64 29.70
CA CYS A 201 26.34 -17.51 31.10
C CYS A 201 25.70 -16.27 31.69
N CYS A 202 24.62 -16.41 32.45
CA CYS A 202 24.06 -15.34 33.28
C CYS A 202 24.59 -15.48 34.71
N ARG A 203 25.30 -14.47 35.22
CA ARG A 203 25.52 -14.29 36.66
C ARG A 203 24.49 -13.30 37.19
N THR A 204 23.74 -13.70 38.20
CA THR A 204 22.91 -12.81 39.02
C THR A 204 23.79 -12.14 40.08
N ARG A 205 23.67 -10.82 40.24
CA ARG A 205 24.13 -10.09 41.42
C ARG A 205 22.88 -9.62 42.18
N ASP A 206 22.90 -9.78 43.49
CA ASP A 206 21.78 -9.50 44.39
C ASP A 206 21.48 -7.99 44.48
N GLY A 207 20.24 -7.60 44.13
CA GLY A 207 19.68 -6.25 44.27
C GLY A 207 18.51 -6.00 43.29
N PRO A 208 17.41 -5.34 43.70
CA PRO A 208 16.24 -5.21 42.84
C PRO A 208 16.42 -4.07 41.83
N GLY A 209 16.44 -4.41 40.54
CA GLY A 209 16.08 -3.48 39.48
C GLY A 209 17.23 -2.76 38.77
N GLU A 210 18.18 -3.49 38.17
CA GLU A 210 18.95 -3.05 36.99
C GLU A 210 19.64 -4.27 36.34
N LEU A 211 19.31 -4.56 35.07
CA LEU A 211 19.95 -5.60 34.26
C LEU A 211 20.97 -4.93 33.35
N GLU A 212 22.23 -4.86 33.77
CA GLU A 212 23.34 -4.47 32.89
C GLU A 212 23.70 -5.64 31.96
N VAL A 213 23.70 -5.40 30.64
CA VAL A 213 24.07 -6.40 29.63
C VAL A 213 25.60 -6.58 29.65
N GLY A 214 26.08 -7.67 30.24
CA GLY A 214 27.48 -8.06 30.22
C GLY A 214 27.98 -8.42 28.82
N HIS A 215 29.15 -7.88 28.46
CA HIS A 215 29.87 -8.11 27.19
C HIS A 215 29.99 -9.60 26.81
N ALA A 216 29.58 -9.96 25.58
CA ALA A 216 29.90 -11.24 24.97
C ALA A 216 31.26 -11.16 24.25
N CYS A 217 32.25 -11.93 24.73
CA CYS A 217 33.56 -12.05 24.10
C CYS A 217 33.62 -13.38 23.33
N LEU A 218 33.87 -13.32 22.01
CA LEU A 218 34.15 -14.49 21.18
C LEU A 218 35.58 -14.97 21.43
N LEU A 219 35.77 -15.91 22.34
CA LEU A 219 37.03 -16.67 22.42
C LEU A 219 36.88 -17.98 21.66
N LYS A 220 37.59 -18.10 20.53
CA LYS A 220 37.97 -19.41 19.99
C LYS A 220 38.74 -20.13 21.09
N GLN A 221 38.26 -21.32 21.49
CA GLN A 221 39.08 -22.25 22.26
C GLN A 221 40.29 -22.61 21.40
N ASP A 222 41.46 -22.14 21.80
CA ASP A 222 42.61 -23.02 22.04
C ASP A 222 43.66 -22.27 22.87
N HIS A 223 43.94 -22.83 24.05
CA HIS A 223 45.05 -22.54 24.97
C HIS A 223 45.22 -21.09 25.47
N CYS A 224 44.72 -20.81 26.69
CA CYS A 224 45.15 -19.64 27.46
C CYS A 224 45.62 -20.05 28.86
N ARG A 225 46.89 -20.42 28.96
CA ARG A 225 47.70 -20.14 30.17
C ARG A 225 48.65 -19.01 29.75
N SER A 226 48.78 -17.99 30.61
CA SER A 226 49.71 -16.85 30.55
C SER A 226 49.58 -15.88 29.37
N CYS A 227 49.14 -14.63 29.61
CA CYS A 227 50.01 -13.45 29.62
C CYS A 227 49.28 -12.11 29.95
N PRO A 228 50.02 -11.07 30.37
CA PRO A 228 49.57 -9.83 31.03
C PRO A 228 49.39 -8.62 30.08
N ASP A 229 48.98 -7.50 30.68
CA ASP A 229 48.98 -6.09 30.22
C ASP A 229 49.56 -5.74 28.84
N LEU A 230 48.73 -5.04 28.04
CA LEU A 230 48.99 -4.03 26.98
C LEU A 230 47.73 -4.01 26.09
N GLY A 231 47.10 -2.93 25.67
CA GLY A 231 47.42 -1.51 25.57
C GLY A 231 46.34 -0.92 24.66
N ARG A 232 46.09 0.39 24.75
CA ARG A 232 45.03 1.10 24.02
C ARG A 232 44.96 0.76 22.52
N THR A 233 43.82 0.25 22.08
CA THR A 233 43.34 0.39 20.70
C THR A 233 41.84 0.67 20.71
N LYS A 234 41.46 1.86 20.22
CA LYS A 234 40.08 2.24 19.94
C LYS A 234 39.49 1.25 18.94
N LEU A 235 38.48 0.48 19.34
CA LEU A 235 37.61 -0.24 18.41
C LEU A 235 36.20 0.34 18.54
N ALA A 236 35.70 0.86 17.42
CA ALA A 236 34.38 1.42 17.26
C ALA A 236 33.31 0.35 17.54
N LEU A 237 32.49 0.58 18.57
CA LEU A 237 31.28 -0.20 18.82
C LEU A 237 30.20 0.27 17.85
N THR A 238 29.82 -0.61 16.93
CA THR A 238 28.75 -0.41 15.96
C THR A 238 27.37 -0.55 16.62
N TRP A 239 26.42 0.21 16.07
CA TRP A 239 25.02 0.44 16.45
C TRP A 239 24.09 -0.80 16.47
N THR A 240 24.61 -2.03 16.55
CA THR A 240 23.82 -3.26 16.38
C THR A 240 23.03 -3.65 17.64
N SER A 241 23.45 -3.24 18.84
CA SER A 241 22.81 -3.70 20.08
C SER A 241 21.57 -2.89 20.51
N VAL A 242 21.42 -1.64 20.05
CA VAL A 242 20.25 -0.81 20.37
C VAL A 242 19.07 -1.10 19.41
N ALA A 243 19.36 -1.59 18.20
CA ALA A 243 18.35 -1.98 17.23
C ALA A 243 17.56 -3.23 17.65
N PHE A 244 18.16 -4.14 18.43
CA PHE A 244 17.51 -5.40 18.81
C PHE A 244 16.42 -5.25 19.89
N ILE A 245 16.47 -4.18 20.69
CA ILE A 245 15.52 -3.95 21.80
C ILE A 245 14.36 -3.02 21.38
N ARG A 246 14.50 -2.26 20.27
CA ARG A 246 13.46 -1.34 19.80
C ARG A 246 12.35 -1.99 18.96
N PHE A 247 12.43 -3.29 18.70
CA PHE A 247 11.48 -4.04 17.87
C PHE A 247 10.32 -4.71 18.64
N TYR A 248 10.21 -4.53 19.97
CA TYR A 248 9.24 -5.29 20.78
C TYR A 248 8.18 -4.47 21.52
N THR A 249 7.94 -3.21 21.14
CA THR A 249 6.86 -2.38 21.73
C THR A 249 6.18 -1.45 20.73
N ASP A 250 5.99 -1.89 19.48
CA ASP A 250 5.05 -1.23 18.56
C ASP A 250 3.71 -1.98 18.68
N PRO A 251 2.54 -1.33 18.83
CA PRO A 251 1.26 -2.03 18.81
C PRO A 251 1.17 -2.84 17.52
N GLN A 252 1.10 -4.17 17.63
CA GLN A 252 0.99 -5.04 16.46
C GLN A 252 -0.20 -4.58 15.63
N ILE A 253 0.06 -4.20 14.38
CA ILE A 253 -1.00 -3.87 13.44
C ILE A 253 -1.90 -5.10 13.32
N ASP A 254 -3.17 -4.88 13.62
CA ASP A 254 -4.19 -5.91 13.49
C ASP A 254 -4.57 -6.05 12.02
N LEU A 255 -3.96 -7.03 11.35
CA LEU A 255 -4.20 -7.33 9.94
C LEU A 255 -5.67 -7.67 9.66
N THR A 256 -6.45 -8.13 10.65
CA THR A 256 -7.87 -8.43 10.45
C THR A 256 -8.70 -7.18 10.16
N LYS A 257 -8.23 -6.00 10.59
CA LYS A 257 -8.88 -4.71 10.31
C LYS A 257 -8.55 -4.16 8.93
N ILE A 258 -7.48 -4.65 8.30
CA ILE A 258 -7.04 -4.25 6.96
C ILE A 258 -7.60 -5.22 5.92
N LEU A 259 -7.45 -6.52 6.19
CA LEU A 259 -7.81 -7.61 5.29
C LEU A 259 -9.27 -8.02 5.49
N THR A 260 -10.19 -7.05 5.44
CA THR A 260 -11.62 -7.32 5.58
C THR A 260 -12.21 -7.91 4.29
N PRO A 261 -13.26 -8.74 4.37
CA PRO A 261 -13.96 -9.25 3.19
C PRO A 261 -14.36 -8.15 2.19
N GLU A 262 -14.86 -7.03 2.70
CA GLU A 262 -15.33 -5.89 1.90
C GLU A 262 -14.18 -5.19 1.18
N PHE A 263 -13.03 -5.06 1.86
CA PHE A 263 -11.84 -4.48 1.25
C PHE A 263 -11.27 -5.38 0.15
N LEU A 264 -11.21 -6.70 0.40
CA LEU A 264 -10.75 -7.67 -0.60
C LEU A 264 -11.65 -7.70 -1.83
N ASP A 265 -12.98 -7.64 -1.64
CA ASP A 265 -13.93 -7.57 -2.74
C ASP A 265 -13.80 -6.27 -3.54
N THR A 266 -13.68 -5.14 -2.85
CA THR A 266 -13.44 -3.83 -3.47
C THR A 266 -12.16 -3.87 -4.30
N TYR A 267 -11.05 -4.32 -3.72
CA TYR A 267 -9.76 -4.35 -4.39
C TYR A 267 -9.77 -5.24 -5.64
N ARG A 268 -10.41 -6.42 -5.55
CA ARG A 268 -10.62 -7.33 -6.69
C ARG A 268 -11.38 -6.65 -7.83
N ARG A 269 -12.49 -5.95 -7.53
CA ARG A 269 -13.32 -5.26 -8.52
C ARG A 269 -12.59 -4.11 -9.21
N VAL A 270 -11.73 -3.38 -8.50
CA VAL A 270 -10.90 -2.33 -9.14
C VAL A 270 -9.83 -2.95 -10.06
N ASN A 271 -9.34 -4.15 -9.74
CA ASN A 271 -8.32 -4.81 -10.57
C ASN A 271 -8.87 -5.57 -11.77
N ILE A 272 -10.12 -6.05 -11.69
CA ILE A 272 -10.86 -6.68 -12.79
C ILE A 272 -12.17 -5.90 -12.97
N PRO A 273 -12.11 -4.68 -13.54
CA PRO A 273 -13.23 -3.73 -13.62
C PRO A 273 -14.16 -4.08 -14.79
N PHE A 274 -14.50 -5.36 -14.89
CA PHE A 274 -15.35 -5.91 -15.93
C PHE A 274 -16.64 -6.44 -15.30
N PRO A 275 -17.73 -6.47 -16.07
CA PRO A 275 -19.00 -6.96 -15.56
C PRO A 275 -18.88 -8.45 -15.24
N GLU A 276 -19.34 -8.82 -14.04
CA GLU A 276 -19.12 -10.16 -13.50
C GLU A 276 -20.03 -11.20 -14.14
N ASN A 277 -21.21 -10.82 -14.59
CA ASN A 277 -22.31 -11.71 -14.93
C ASN A 277 -22.64 -11.78 -16.44
N GLU A 278 -21.87 -11.12 -17.28
CA GLU A 278 -22.06 -11.11 -18.74
C GLU A 278 -20.76 -11.50 -19.49
N PRO A 279 -20.84 -11.89 -20.77
CA PRO A 279 -19.66 -12.13 -21.60
C PRO A 279 -18.74 -10.90 -21.68
N LEU A 280 -17.43 -11.11 -21.68
CA LEU A 280 -16.48 -10.01 -21.66
C LEU A 280 -16.13 -9.55 -23.08
N ASN A 281 -15.90 -8.24 -23.24
CA ASN A 281 -15.22 -7.73 -24.43
C ASN A 281 -13.72 -7.99 -24.31
N TRP A 282 -13.23 -9.06 -24.92
CA TRP A 282 -11.84 -9.49 -24.80
C TRP A 282 -10.83 -8.54 -25.44
N ALA A 283 -11.23 -7.71 -26.41
CA ALA A 283 -10.40 -6.62 -26.91
C ALA A 283 -10.18 -5.57 -25.81
N GLN A 284 -11.22 -5.21 -25.05
CA GLN A 284 -11.09 -4.30 -23.90
C GLN A 284 -10.29 -4.93 -22.76
N VAL A 285 -10.51 -6.22 -22.47
CA VAL A 285 -9.73 -6.96 -21.47
C VAL A 285 -8.24 -6.96 -21.83
N SER A 286 -7.93 -7.27 -23.10
CA SER A 286 -6.56 -7.27 -23.61
C SER A 286 -5.94 -5.89 -23.56
N LYS A 287 -6.68 -4.85 -23.99
CA LYS A 287 -6.23 -3.46 -23.91
C LYS A 287 -5.99 -3.00 -22.47
N PHE A 288 -6.82 -3.42 -21.53
CA PHE A 288 -6.66 -3.07 -20.13
C PHE A 288 -5.41 -3.70 -19.51
N PHE A 289 -5.20 -5.00 -19.72
CA PHE A 289 -4.06 -5.70 -19.11
C PHE A 289 -2.74 -5.52 -19.88
N PHE A 290 -2.79 -5.30 -21.20
CA PHE A 290 -1.61 -5.21 -22.06
C PHE A 290 -1.44 -3.88 -22.81
N ALA A 291 -2.34 -2.91 -22.66
CA ALA A 291 -2.08 -1.55 -23.11
C ALA A 291 -2.24 -0.53 -21.98
N GLY A 292 -2.62 -0.95 -20.77
CA GLY A 292 -2.73 -0.05 -19.62
C GLY A 292 -3.81 1.02 -19.77
N GLU A 293 -4.83 0.75 -20.58
CA GLU A 293 -5.90 1.69 -20.87
C GLU A 293 -7.26 1.18 -20.35
N PRO A 294 -7.98 1.95 -19.51
CA PRO A 294 -7.58 3.25 -18.95
C PRO A 294 -6.49 3.11 -17.87
N ASN A 295 -5.69 4.17 -17.69
CA ASN A 295 -4.70 4.24 -16.63
C ASN A 295 -5.41 4.44 -15.27
N LEU A 296 -5.39 3.42 -14.42
CA LEU A 296 -6.00 3.42 -13.09
C LEU A 296 -4.99 3.51 -11.93
N THR A 297 -3.73 3.82 -12.22
CA THR A 297 -2.63 3.76 -11.24
C THR A 297 -2.91 4.63 -10.00
N ALA A 298 -3.43 5.85 -10.18
CA ALA A 298 -3.78 6.73 -9.06
C ALA A 298 -4.91 6.15 -8.19
N SER A 299 -5.90 5.50 -8.81
CA SER A 299 -6.99 4.81 -8.09
C SER A 299 -6.44 3.63 -7.29
N TYR A 300 -5.51 2.85 -7.85
CA TYR A 300 -4.83 1.77 -7.14
C TYR A 300 -4.01 2.27 -5.96
N TYR A 301 -3.23 3.35 -6.16
CA TYR A 301 -2.44 3.95 -5.10
C TYR A 301 -3.33 4.39 -3.92
N LYS A 302 -4.41 5.13 -4.20
CA LYS A 302 -5.38 5.55 -3.18
C LYS A 302 -6.05 4.37 -2.48
N THR A 303 -6.41 3.33 -3.22
CA THR A 303 -7.16 2.18 -2.70
C THR A 303 -6.29 1.24 -1.87
N ALA A 304 -5.03 1.01 -2.27
CA ALA A 304 -4.21 -0.06 -1.69
C ALA A 304 -2.98 0.43 -0.93
N PHE A 305 -2.30 1.49 -1.36
CA PHE A 305 -1.01 1.85 -0.77
C PHE A 305 -1.14 2.27 0.69
N HIS A 306 -1.93 3.31 0.97
CA HIS A 306 -2.11 3.81 2.34
C HIS A 306 -3.02 2.92 3.20
N ALA A 307 -4.02 2.29 2.58
CA ALA A 307 -4.99 1.46 3.30
C ALA A 307 -4.42 0.09 3.69
N ALA A 308 -3.51 -0.48 2.88
CA ALA A 308 -3.03 -1.84 3.06
C ALA A 308 -1.51 -1.97 3.00
N LEU A 309 -0.85 -1.64 1.88
CA LEU A 309 0.57 -1.99 1.69
C LEU A 309 1.50 -1.33 2.70
N LYS A 310 1.35 -0.02 2.91
CA LYS A 310 2.18 0.75 3.85
C LYS A 310 2.01 0.24 5.29
N PRO A 311 0.79 0.08 5.84
CA PRO A 311 0.60 -0.58 7.14
C PRO A 311 1.14 -2.01 7.19
N ILE A 312 0.83 -2.87 6.22
CA ILE A 312 1.26 -4.28 6.23
C ILE A 312 2.79 -4.39 6.24
N SER A 313 3.51 -3.45 5.62
CA SER A 313 4.97 -3.44 5.55
C SER A 313 5.67 -3.30 6.92
N THR A 314 4.99 -2.80 7.96
CA THR A 314 5.60 -2.59 9.29
C THR A 314 5.61 -3.84 10.16
N VAL A 315 4.81 -4.87 9.84
CA VAL A 315 4.70 -6.11 10.62
C VAL A 315 6.00 -6.93 10.55
N GLY A 316 6.76 -6.79 9.46
CA GLY A 316 7.94 -7.59 9.16
C GLY A 316 7.54 -8.93 8.52
N VAL A 317 8.24 -9.32 7.44
CA VAL A 317 7.85 -10.45 6.58
C VAL A 317 7.73 -11.78 7.33
N GLU A 318 8.59 -12.02 8.32
CA GLU A 318 8.59 -13.23 9.15
C GLU A 318 7.42 -13.29 10.15
N ASN A 319 6.83 -12.13 10.47
CA ASN A 319 5.72 -12.02 11.40
C ASN A 319 4.36 -11.96 10.69
N ILE A 320 4.34 -11.89 9.35
CA ILE A 320 3.09 -12.01 8.58
C ILE A 320 2.50 -13.40 8.86
N PRO A 321 1.32 -13.46 9.48
CA PRO A 321 0.75 -14.72 9.88
C PRO A 321 0.16 -15.42 8.64
N ASP A 322 -0.29 -16.66 8.80
CA ASP A 322 -0.82 -17.43 7.69
C ASP A 322 -1.99 -16.71 7.00
N LEU A 323 -1.81 -16.29 5.74
CA LEU A 323 -2.82 -15.51 5.02
C LEU A 323 -4.15 -16.24 4.85
N LEU A 324 -4.14 -17.59 4.88
CA LEU A 324 -5.35 -18.39 4.79
C LEU A 324 -6.34 -18.12 5.93
N GLN A 325 -5.87 -17.61 7.09
CA GLN A 325 -6.74 -17.29 8.23
C GLN A 325 -7.66 -16.09 7.98
N PHE A 326 -7.34 -15.24 7.01
CA PHE A 326 -8.16 -14.08 6.63
C PHE A 326 -9.22 -14.44 5.58
N LEU A 327 -9.27 -15.71 5.16
CA LEU A 327 -10.26 -16.21 4.21
C LEU A 327 -11.34 -16.99 4.96
N PRO A 328 -12.57 -17.05 4.43
CA PRO A 328 -13.60 -17.91 4.98
C PRO A 328 -13.22 -19.38 4.79
N SER A 329 -14.02 -20.29 5.34
CA SER A 329 -13.85 -21.72 5.11
C SER A 329 -13.70 -22.03 3.61
N PRO A 330 -12.81 -22.96 3.19
CA PRO A 330 -12.67 -23.34 1.79
C PRO A 330 -13.96 -23.80 1.12
N ASN A 331 -14.96 -24.26 1.89
CA ASN A 331 -16.27 -24.65 1.40
C ASN A 331 -17.27 -23.48 1.25
N ALA A 332 -16.94 -22.28 1.73
CA ALA A 332 -17.84 -21.14 1.70
C ALA A 332 -18.06 -20.66 0.25
N PRO A 333 -19.28 -20.20 -0.12
CA PRO A 333 -19.56 -19.74 -1.48
C PRO A 333 -18.70 -18.56 -1.92
N ASN A 334 -18.37 -17.64 -1.00
CA ASN A 334 -17.58 -16.43 -1.26
C ASN A 334 -16.05 -16.65 -1.16
N PHE A 335 -15.59 -17.88 -0.88
CA PHE A 335 -14.17 -18.20 -0.78
C PHE A 335 -13.38 -17.89 -2.06
N PRO A 336 -13.84 -18.24 -3.28
CA PRO A 336 -13.11 -17.89 -4.52
C PRO A 336 -12.89 -16.39 -4.68
N ALA A 337 -13.92 -15.57 -4.46
CA ALA A 337 -13.84 -14.12 -4.58
C ALA A 337 -12.86 -13.51 -3.57
N GLN A 338 -12.93 -13.90 -2.29
CA GLN A 338 -12.00 -13.37 -1.28
C GLN A 338 -10.57 -13.88 -1.47
N ALA A 339 -10.38 -15.14 -1.86
CA ALA A 339 -9.06 -15.70 -2.17
C ALA A 339 -8.40 -14.96 -3.35
N LEU A 340 -9.18 -14.61 -4.38
CA LEU A 340 -8.71 -13.79 -5.49
C LEU A 340 -8.32 -12.39 -5.02
N GLY A 341 -9.19 -11.70 -4.26
CA GLY A 341 -8.90 -10.36 -3.74
C GLY A 341 -7.63 -10.31 -2.89
N LEU A 342 -7.44 -11.29 -1.99
CA LEU A 342 -6.26 -11.38 -1.14
C LEU A 342 -4.99 -11.69 -1.95
N THR A 343 -5.10 -12.57 -2.94
CA THR A 343 -3.98 -12.90 -3.84
C THR A 343 -3.56 -11.67 -4.63
N MET A 344 -4.51 -10.95 -5.23
CA MET A 344 -4.22 -9.73 -5.99
C MET A 344 -3.67 -8.61 -5.10
N LEU A 345 -4.15 -8.46 -3.87
CA LEU A 345 -3.66 -7.42 -2.95
C LEU A 345 -2.17 -7.59 -2.65
N PHE A 346 -1.70 -8.82 -2.44
CA PHE A 346 -0.28 -9.06 -2.14
C PHE A 346 0.57 -9.23 -3.39
N ASP A 347 0.04 -9.78 -4.49
CA ASP A 347 0.83 -10.02 -5.70
C ASP A 347 0.78 -8.82 -6.67
N GLN A 348 -0.40 -8.31 -6.99
CA GLN A 348 -0.58 -7.27 -7.99
C GLN A 348 -0.39 -5.86 -7.43
N ALA A 349 -0.97 -5.54 -6.27
CA ALA A 349 -0.91 -4.18 -5.73
C ALA A 349 0.52 -3.62 -5.63
N PRO A 350 1.52 -4.37 -5.11
CA PRO A 350 2.88 -3.86 -5.02
C PRO A 350 3.50 -3.56 -6.39
N ARG A 351 3.18 -4.35 -7.42
CA ARG A 351 3.68 -4.17 -8.80
C ARG A 351 3.07 -2.93 -9.46
N GLU A 352 1.80 -2.67 -9.15
CA GLU A 352 1.06 -1.52 -9.67
C GLU A 352 1.49 -0.19 -9.05
N VAL A 353 1.78 -0.15 -7.74
CA VAL A 353 1.88 1.12 -7.00
C VAL A 353 3.26 1.47 -6.43
N LEU A 354 4.21 0.53 -6.34
CA LEU A 354 5.53 0.82 -5.77
C LEU A 354 6.50 1.25 -6.87
N ARG A 355 7.23 2.36 -6.65
CA ARG A 355 8.29 2.89 -7.52
C ARG A 355 9.59 3.12 -6.74
N GLY A 356 10.64 3.50 -7.47
CA GLY A 356 11.97 3.76 -6.92
C GLY A 356 12.42 2.72 -5.89
N THR A 357 12.86 3.20 -4.72
CA THR A 357 13.34 2.34 -3.62
C THR A 357 12.27 1.44 -3.01
N ASN A 358 10.98 1.76 -3.15
CA ASN A 358 9.89 0.93 -2.63
C ASN A 358 9.71 -0.37 -3.43
N LYS A 359 10.12 -0.43 -4.72
CA LYS A 359 10.02 -1.64 -5.57
C LYS A 359 10.65 -2.88 -4.93
N ARG A 360 11.63 -2.72 -4.05
CA ARG A 360 12.25 -3.85 -3.34
C ARG A 360 11.27 -4.67 -2.49
N TYR A 361 10.19 -4.04 -2.01
CA TYR A 361 9.15 -4.70 -1.20
C TYR A 361 8.34 -5.70 -2.01
N ILE A 362 8.27 -5.55 -3.33
CA ILE A 362 7.53 -6.47 -4.21
C ILE A 362 8.05 -7.89 -4.00
N ASN A 363 9.33 -8.12 -4.30
CA ASN A 363 9.90 -9.46 -4.33
C ASN A 363 10.44 -9.93 -2.98
N SER A 364 10.93 -9.01 -2.15
CA SER A 364 11.57 -9.36 -0.87
C SER A 364 10.59 -9.35 0.31
N TYR A 365 9.39 -8.81 0.15
CA TYR A 365 8.38 -8.74 1.21
C TYR A 365 7.06 -9.40 0.80
N PHE A 366 6.32 -8.84 -0.16
CA PHE A 366 4.94 -9.25 -0.46
C PHE A 366 4.82 -10.57 -1.22
N ASP A 367 5.77 -10.88 -2.10
CA ASP A 367 5.82 -12.17 -2.82
C ASP A 367 5.94 -13.37 -1.85
N VAL A 368 6.58 -13.18 -0.68
CA VAL A 368 6.83 -14.26 0.29
C VAL A 368 5.54 -14.86 0.88
N PRO A 369 4.66 -14.08 1.53
CA PRO A 369 3.42 -14.61 2.09
C PRO A 369 2.40 -15.00 1.02
N VAL A 370 2.30 -14.30 -0.12
CA VAL A 370 1.34 -14.65 -1.18
C VAL A 370 1.71 -15.95 -1.89
N ARG A 371 3.00 -16.25 -2.05
CA ARG A 371 3.44 -17.56 -2.54
C ARG A 371 3.06 -18.68 -1.59
N LYS A 372 3.21 -18.48 -0.27
CA LYS A 372 2.76 -19.45 0.75
C LYS A 372 1.24 -19.65 0.67
N LEU A 373 0.47 -18.58 0.45
CA LEU A 373 -0.98 -18.64 0.24
C LEU A 373 -1.32 -19.44 -1.02
N ALA A 374 -0.71 -19.12 -2.17
CA ALA A 374 -0.96 -19.81 -3.43
C ALA A 374 -0.70 -21.32 -3.32
N ARG A 375 0.42 -21.74 -2.72
CA ARG A 375 0.71 -23.17 -2.46
C ARG A 375 -0.39 -23.85 -1.65
N LYS A 376 -0.96 -23.17 -0.65
CA LYS A 376 -2.07 -23.70 0.14
C LYS A 376 -3.37 -23.77 -0.65
N LEU A 377 -3.72 -22.69 -1.36
CA LEU A 377 -4.93 -22.63 -2.19
C LEU A 377 -4.95 -23.75 -3.24
N PHE A 378 -3.85 -23.94 -3.96
CA PHE A 378 -3.72 -24.98 -4.99
C PHE A 378 -3.37 -26.38 -4.45
N GLY A 379 -3.15 -26.49 -3.13
CA GLY A 379 -3.04 -27.74 -2.39
C GLY A 379 -4.37 -28.24 -1.80
N LEU A 380 -5.43 -27.42 -1.86
CA LEU A 380 -6.78 -27.86 -1.48
C LEU A 380 -7.32 -28.93 -2.44
N PRO A 381 -8.28 -29.76 -2.00
CA PRO A 381 -9.06 -30.62 -2.89
C PRO A 381 -9.64 -29.83 -4.07
N LYS A 382 -9.74 -30.44 -5.25
CA LYS A 382 -10.16 -29.77 -6.50
C LYS A 382 -11.53 -29.09 -6.38
N GLU A 383 -12.40 -29.64 -5.54
CA GLU A 383 -13.74 -29.13 -5.25
C GLU A 383 -13.71 -27.90 -4.34
N GLN A 384 -12.67 -27.73 -3.53
CA GLN A 384 -12.49 -26.61 -2.58
C GLN A 384 -11.58 -25.51 -3.12
N ARG A 385 -10.87 -25.76 -4.21
CA ARG A 385 -9.97 -24.81 -4.84
C ARG A 385 -10.72 -23.54 -5.31
N PRO A 386 -10.10 -22.36 -5.19
CA PRO A 386 -10.71 -21.09 -5.61
C PRO A 386 -10.78 -20.95 -7.14
N ASP A 387 -9.99 -21.71 -7.90
CA ASP A 387 -10.03 -21.72 -9.36
C ASP A 387 -11.05 -22.72 -9.94
N ASN A 388 -11.88 -23.35 -9.12
CA ASN A 388 -12.92 -24.26 -9.61
C ASN A 388 -14.04 -23.48 -10.32
N LEU A 389 -14.21 -23.68 -11.63
CA LEU A 389 -15.20 -22.94 -12.44
C LEU A 389 -16.63 -23.10 -11.95
N VAL A 390 -17.03 -24.30 -11.53
CA VAL A 390 -18.39 -24.55 -11.05
C VAL A 390 -18.67 -23.65 -9.84
N ARG A 391 -17.69 -23.50 -8.95
CA ARG A 391 -17.81 -22.60 -7.79
C ARG A 391 -17.76 -21.13 -8.15
N MET A 392 -16.86 -20.75 -9.04
CA MET A 392 -16.75 -19.37 -9.51
C MET A 392 -18.04 -18.93 -10.21
N MET A 393 -18.69 -19.82 -10.96
CA MET A 393 -19.96 -19.53 -11.62
C MET A 393 -21.15 -19.59 -10.65
N ALA A 394 -21.10 -20.44 -9.62
CA ALA A 394 -22.17 -20.52 -8.60
C ALA A 394 -22.33 -19.23 -7.77
N GLN A 395 -21.31 -18.39 -7.68
CA GLN A 395 -21.38 -17.04 -7.07
C GLN A 395 -21.86 -15.95 -8.06
N GLY A 396 -22.29 -16.33 -9.27
CA GLY A 396 -22.87 -15.43 -10.26
C GLY A 396 -21.89 -14.91 -11.31
N TRP A 397 -20.66 -15.43 -11.39
CA TRP A 397 -19.73 -15.03 -12.43
C TRP A 397 -20.01 -15.71 -13.76
N SER A 398 -19.86 -14.97 -14.85
CA SER A 398 -19.80 -15.49 -16.20
C SER A 398 -18.55 -16.35 -16.37
N TYR A 399 -18.59 -17.24 -17.35
CA TYR A 399 -17.43 -18.08 -17.66
C TYR A 399 -16.21 -17.21 -18.01
N ASP A 400 -16.41 -16.17 -18.81
CA ASP A 400 -15.36 -15.24 -19.24
C ASP A 400 -14.70 -14.53 -18.06
N TYR A 401 -15.51 -14.02 -17.13
CA TYR A 401 -15.01 -13.39 -15.91
C TYR A 401 -14.22 -14.38 -15.05
N ALA A 402 -14.74 -15.60 -14.87
CA ALA A 402 -14.07 -16.64 -14.11
C ALA A 402 -12.71 -17.05 -14.73
N MET A 403 -12.62 -17.11 -16.07
CA MET A 403 -11.37 -17.40 -16.76
C MET A 403 -10.34 -16.26 -16.61
N SER A 404 -10.78 -15.00 -16.69
CA SER A 404 -9.93 -13.85 -16.41
C SER A 404 -9.42 -13.86 -14.96
N ALA A 405 -10.28 -14.19 -13.99
CA ALA A 405 -9.93 -14.31 -12.59
C ALA A 405 -8.91 -15.42 -12.28
N ARG A 406 -9.01 -16.59 -12.95
CA ARG A 406 -8.09 -17.73 -12.78
C ARG A 406 -6.63 -17.36 -12.98
N ILE A 407 -6.34 -16.52 -13.98
CA ILE A 407 -4.98 -16.04 -14.31
C ILE A 407 -4.30 -15.45 -13.07
N TRP A 408 -5.01 -14.60 -12.35
CA TRP A 408 -4.48 -13.86 -11.22
C TRP A 408 -4.32 -14.70 -9.95
N LEU A 409 -5.11 -15.77 -9.79
CA LEU A 409 -4.86 -16.77 -8.76
C LEU A 409 -3.53 -17.51 -9.00
N LEU A 410 -3.17 -17.73 -10.26
CA LEU A 410 -1.95 -18.47 -10.65
C LEU A 410 -0.69 -17.59 -10.69
N ALA A 411 -0.85 -16.28 -10.86
CA ALA A 411 0.24 -15.30 -10.99
C ALA A 411 1.37 -15.42 -9.93
N PRO A 412 1.10 -15.69 -8.63
CA PRO A 412 2.16 -15.86 -7.65
C PRO A 412 3.16 -16.99 -7.96
N PHE A 413 2.71 -18.07 -8.62
CA PHE A 413 3.61 -19.13 -9.07
C PHE A 413 4.44 -18.70 -10.27
N VAL A 414 3.82 -18.01 -11.25
CA VAL A 414 4.50 -17.46 -12.43
C VAL A 414 5.58 -16.45 -12.02
N HIS A 415 5.32 -15.66 -10.98
CA HIS A 415 6.27 -14.70 -10.44
C HIS A 415 7.33 -15.29 -9.50
N SER A 416 7.21 -16.57 -9.13
CA SER A 416 8.13 -17.21 -8.19
C SER A 416 9.47 -17.54 -8.86
N GLU A 417 10.56 -17.27 -8.15
CA GLU A 417 11.92 -17.73 -8.52
C GLU A 417 12.18 -19.19 -8.05
N ASP A 418 11.13 -20.00 -7.89
CA ASP A 418 11.20 -21.39 -7.47
C ASP A 418 10.77 -22.28 -8.65
N ILE A 419 11.62 -23.23 -9.04
CA ILE A 419 11.34 -24.10 -10.19
C ILE A 419 10.12 -25.00 -9.97
N GLY A 420 9.86 -25.43 -8.73
CA GLY A 420 8.69 -26.25 -8.41
C GLY A 420 7.38 -25.47 -8.57
N ASP A 421 7.39 -24.16 -8.25
CA ASP A 421 6.24 -23.30 -8.54
C ASP A 421 6.05 -23.09 -10.05
N GLN A 422 7.15 -22.93 -10.80
CA GLN A 422 7.11 -22.80 -12.26
C GLN A 422 6.56 -24.07 -12.91
N GLU A 423 6.96 -25.26 -12.46
CA GLU A 423 6.40 -26.53 -12.93
C GLU A 423 4.93 -26.66 -12.56
N ARG A 424 4.56 -26.27 -11.33
CA ARG A 424 3.18 -26.35 -10.86
C ARG A 424 2.23 -25.46 -11.66
N GLN A 425 2.64 -24.25 -12.02
CA GLN A 425 1.79 -23.38 -12.84
C GLN A 425 1.65 -23.90 -14.28
N LEU A 426 2.67 -24.57 -14.84
CA LEU A 426 2.56 -25.21 -16.15
C LEU A 426 1.55 -26.35 -16.16
N GLU A 427 1.54 -27.19 -15.11
CA GLU A 427 0.55 -28.27 -14.97
C GLU A 427 -0.88 -27.71 -14.95
N ILE A 428 -1.11 -26.68 -14.14
CA ILE A 428 -2.44 -26.07 -13.96
C ILE A 428 -2.87 -25.33 -15.23
N SER A 429 -1.97 -24.55 -15.84
CA SER A 429 -2.29 -23.82 -17.07
C SER A 429 -2.50 -24.75 -18.27
N GLU A 430 -1.84 -25.91 -18.34
CA GLU A 430 -2.12 -26.94 -19.35
C GLU A 430 -3.50 -27.60 -19.13
N GLU A 431 -3.92 -27.83 -17.88
CA GLU A 431 -5.27 -28.30 -17.56
C GLU A 431 -6.31 -27.30 -18.08
N TRP A 432 -6.16 -26.02 -17.75
CA TRP A 432 -7.07 -24.97 -18.22
C TRP A 432 -7.04 -24.79 -19.73
N ARG A 433 -5.87 -24.91 -20.36
CA ARG A 433 -5.72 -24.87 -21.82
C ARG A 433 -6.57 -25.94 -22.48
N ARG A 434 -6.50 -27.18 -22.00
CA ARG A 434 -7.32 -28.30 -22.53
C ARG A 434 -8.81 -28.07 -22.33
N GLU A 435 -9.22 -27.56 -21.16
CA GLU A 435 -10.63 -27.19 -20.89
C GLU A 435 -11.14 -26.17 -21.92
N ILE A 436 -10.33 -25.17 -22.29
CA ILE A 436 -10.69 -24.18 -23.30
C ILE A 436 -10.76 -24.81 -24.69
N GLU A 437 -9.76 -25.58 -25.08
CA GLU A 437 -9.72 -26.25 -26.39
C GLU A 437 -10.94 -27.15 -26.60
N GLU A 438 -11.31 -27.92 -25.58
CA GLU A 438 -12.51 -28.76 -25.60
C GLU A 438 -13.79 -27.92 -25.73
N ARG A 439 -13.87 -26.81 -24.99
CA ARG A 439 -15.04 -25.93 -25.00
C ARG A 439 -15.25 -25.24 -26.34
N VAL A 440 -14.19 -24.72 -26.94
CA VAL A 440 -14.28 -23.93 -28.18
C VAL A 440 -14.14 -24.78 -29.44
N GLY A 441 -13.62 -26.02 -29.32
CA GLY A 441 -13.37 -26.91 -30.45
C GLY A 441 -12.16 -26.50 -31.30
N GLU A 442 -11.29 -25.62 -30.79
CA GLU A 442 -10.09 -25.13 -31.45
C GLU A 442 -8.86 -25.51 -30.63
N THR A 443 -7.83 -26.06 -31.29
CA THR A 443 -6.55 -26.36 -30.64
C THR A 443 -5.69 -25.10 -30.57
N ASP A 444 -5.00 -24.90 -29.45
CA ASP A 444 -4.11 -23.76 -29.27
C ASP A 444 -2.99 -23.76 -30.33
N PRO A 445 -2.90 -22.71 -31.18
CA PRO A 445 -1.92 -22.65 -32.26
C PRO A 445 -0.47 -22.65 -31.75
N HIS A 446 -0.22 -22.20 -30.52
CA HIS A 446 1.09 -22.14 -29.89
C HIS A 446 1.62 -23.51 -29.45
N ARG A 447 0.80 -24.57 -29.48
CA ARG A 447 1.31 -25.94 -29.25
C ARG A 447 2.45 -26.32 -30.19
N LYS A 448 2.47 -25.77 -31.41
CA LYS A 448 3.51 -26.02 -32.42
C LYS A 448 4.87 -25.42 -32.05
N THR A 449 4.87 -24.29 -31.34
CA THR A 449 6.10 -23.59 -30.94
C THR A 449 6.52 -23.90 -29.50
N MET A 450 5.69 -24.63 -28.75
CA MET A 450 5.85 -24.86 -27.31
C MET A 450 7.21 -25.46 -26.92
N GLU A 451 7.73 -26.38 -27.73
CA GLU A 451 9.04 -27.00 -27.48
C GLU A 451 10.20 -25.99 -27.62
N GLU A 452 10.14 -25.11 -28.63
CA GLU A 452 11.12 -24.05 -28.85
C GLU A 452 11.00 -22.97 -27.77
N ASP A 453 9.76 -22.55 -27.50
CA ASP A 453 9.39 -21.60 -26.47
C ASP A 453 9.91 -22.03 -25.07
N SER A 454 9.87 -23.34 -24.77
CA SER A 454 10.33 -23.90 -23.49
C SER A 454 11.85 -23.81 -23.24
N LYS A 455 12.62 -23.42 -24.27
CA LYS A 455 14.08 -23.27 -24.24
C LYS A 455 14.53 -21.82 -24.43
N ASP A 456 13.63 -20.95 -24.90
CA ASP A 456 13.95 -19.60 -25.30
C ASP A 456 13.90 -18.63 -24.11
N ILE A 457 15.08 -18.37 -23.54
CA ILE A 457 15.27 -17.42 -22.44
C ILE A 457 15.02 -15.95 -22.82
N MET A 458 14.84 -15.66 -24.11
CA MET A 458 14.62 -14.31 -24.66
C MET A 458 13.17 -14.10 -25.09
N ALA A 459 12.36 -15.17 -25.15
CA ALA A 459 10.99 -15.09 -25.64
C ALA A 459 10.13 -14.13 -24.82
N LEU A 460 10.31 -14.10 -23.48
CA LEU A 460 9.52 -13.25 -22.60
C LEU A 460 9.65 -11.77 -22.96
N SER A 461 10.87 -11.27 -23.19
CA SER A 461 11.10 -9.85 -23.52
C SER A 461 10.52 -9.46 -24.88
N ARG A 462 10.38 -10.42 -25.80
CA ARG A 462 9.81 -10.20 -27.14
C ARG A 462 8.29 -10.35 -27.20
N LEU A 463 7.74 -11.33 -26.48
CA LEU A 463 6.35 -11.74 -26.61
C LEU A 463 5.40 -10.75 -25.96
N LEU A 464 5.82 -10.13 -24.86
CA LEU A 464 4.98 -9.25 -24.06
C LEU A 464 4.47 -8.03 -24.84
N LEU A 465 5.23 -7.58 -25.84
CA LEU A 465 4.86 -6.49 -26.75
C LEU A 465 3.91 -6.93 -27.89
N LYS A 466 3.58 -8.23 -27.97
CA LYS A 466 2.76 -8.84 -29.03
C LYS A 466 1.42 -9.37 -28.52
N ALA A 467 0.93 -8.82 -27.42
CA ALA A 467 -0.39 -9.17 -26.93
C ALA A 467 -1.47 -8.90 -27.98
N PRO A 468 -2.54 -9.72 -28.06
CA PRO A 468 -3.60 -9.55 -29.04
C PRO A 468 -4.49 -8.35 -28.64
N VAL A 469 -4.05 -7.13 -28.93
CA VAL A 469 -4.79 -5.88 -28.65
C VAL A 469 -5.35 -5.35 -29.96
N HIS A 470 -6.45 -5.96 -30.43
CA HIS A 470 -7.16 -5.51 -31.63
C HIS A 470 -8.66 -5.71 -31.51
N GLU A 471 -9.42 -5.08 -32.40
CA GLU A 471 -10.85 -5.33 -32.50
C GLU A 471 -11.10 -6.80 -32.87
N GLY A 472 -12.07 -7.43 -32.20
CA GLY A 472 -12.41 -8.83 -32.43
C GLY A 472 -11.50 -9.86 -31.74
N THR A 473 -10.57 -9.45 -30.87
CA THR A 473 -9.82 -10.40 -30.02
C THR A 473 -10.79 -11.33 -29.30
N THR A 474 -10.55 -12.64 -29.40
CA THR A 474 -11.39 -13.67 -28.78
C THR A 474 -10.87 -14.08 -27.41
N MET A 475 -11.72 -14.75 -26.62
CA MET A 475 -11.32 -15.32 -25.33
C MET A 475 -10.15 -16.29 -25.48
N GLN A 476 -10.27 -17.25 -26.40
CA GLN A 476 -9.27 -18.30 -26.56
C GLN A 476 -7.95 -17.74 -27.07
N GLU A 477 -7.97 -16.76 -27.98
CA GLU A 477 -6.77 -16.07 -28.42
C GLU A 477 -6.03 -15.39 -27.26
N TYR A 478 -6.76 -14.63 -26.43
CA TYR A 478 -6.19 -13.99 -25.26
C TYR A 478 -5.61 -15.01 -24.26
N LEU A 479 -6.38 -16.05 -23.92
CA LEU A 479 -5.97 -17.05 -22.92
C LEU A 479 -4.80 -17.91 -23.40
N PHE A 480 -4.80 -18.34 -24.66
CA PHE A 480 -3.68 -19.07 -25.26
C PHE A 480 -2.40 -18.24 -25.28
N PHE A 481 -2.51 -16.94 -25.58
CA PHE A 481 -1.40 -16.00 -25.45
C PHE A 481 -0.89 -15.93 -24.00
N VAL A 482 -1.77 -15.81 -23.01
CA VAL A 482 -1.40 -15.76 -21.59
C VAL A 482 -0.72 -17.05 -21.13
N PHE A 483 -1.21 -18.23 -21.50
CA PHE A 483 -0.56 -19.48 -21.14
C PHE A 483 0.80 -19.64 -21.81
N ARG A 484 0.96 -19.13 -23.05
CA ARG A 484 2.28 -19.05 -23.68
C ARG A 484 3.18 -18.10 -22.90
N LEU A 485 2.69 -16.96 -22.44
CA LEU A 485 3.44 -16.02 -21.61
C LEU A 485 3.90 -16.65 -20.29
N PHE A 486 3.04 -17.43 -19.64
CA PHE A 486 3.39 -18.19 -18.44
C PHE A 486 4.53 -19.18 -18.69
N LEU A 487 4.50 -19.88 -19.82
CA LEU A 487 5.60 -20.75 -20.24
C LEU A 487 6.94 -20.01 -20.34
N MET A 488 6.96 -18.79 -20.86
CA MET A 488 8.21 -18.03 -21.09
C MET A 488 8.93 -17.60 -19.81
N HIS A 489 8.29 -17.67 -18.64
CA HIS A 489 8.95 -17.42 -17.37
C HIS A 489 9.89 -18.58 -16.98
N THR A 490 9.51 -19.80 -17.32
CA THR A 490 10.20 -21.02 -16.88
C THR A 490 11.61 -21.18 -17.44
N PRO A 491 11.92 -20.93 -18.74
CA PRO A 491 13.27 -21.03 -19.28
C PRO A 491 14.28 -20.15 -18.54
N ILE A 492 13.87 -18.95 -18.11
CA ILE A 492 14.72 -18.01 -17.37
C ILE A 492 15.09 -18.61 -16.01
N ILE A 493 14.10 -19.14 -15.28
CA ILE A 493 14.32 -19.79 -13.97
C ILE A 493 15.13 -21.08 -14.12
N ARG A 494 14.90 -21.90 -15.16
CA ARG A 494 15.71 -23.10 -15.42
C ARG A 494 17.18 -22.77 -15.67
N LYS A 495 17.46 -21.67 -16.38
CA LYS A 495 18.83 -21.26 -16.69
C LYS A 495 19.54 -20.61 -15.50
N PHE A 496 18.90 -19.64 -14.86
CA PHE A 496 19.56 -18.78 -13.87
C PHE A 496 19.18 -19.10 -12.42
N GLY A 497 18.17 -19.94 -12.18
CA GLY A 497 17.59 -20.21 -10.86
C GLY A 497 16.81 -19.03 -10.27
N ARG A 498 16.70 -17.92 -11.00
CA ARG A 498 16.09 -16.65 -10.57
C ARG A 498 15.83 -15.76 -11.78
N PHE A 499 15.14 -14.63 -11.59
CA PHE A 499 14.95 -13.62 -12.62
C PHE A 499 16.06 -12.57 -12.57
N PRO A 500 16.95 -12.49 -13.58
CA PRO A 500 18.09 -11.57 -13.54
C PRO A 500 17.69 -10.09 -13.42
N TYR A 501 16.58 -9.70 -14.05
CA TYR A 501 16.06 -8.33 -14.01
C TYR A 501 15.66 -7.84 -12.60
N ARG A 502 15.48 -8.76 -11.64
CA ARG A 502 15.21 -8.40 -10.23
C ARG A 502 16.46 -8.10 -9.43
N ASN A 503 17.65 -8.41 -9.93
CA ASN A 503 18.90 -8.35 -9.15
C ASN A 503 19.11 -6.99 -8.50
N ASN A 504 18.92 -5.92 -9.25
CA ASN A 504 19.03 -4.54 -8.77
C ASN A 504 18.01 -4.21 -7.66
N LEU A 505 16.77 -4.69 -7.79
CA LEU A 505 15.68 -4.41 -6.85
C LEU A 505 15.79 -5.20 -5.55
N VAL A 506 16.53 -6.31 -5.55
CA VAL A 506 16.76 -7.14 -4.36
C VAL A 506 18.21 -7.06 -3.86
N GLY A 507 19.01 -6.13 -4.38
CA GLY A 507 20.40 -5.90 -3.97
C GLY A 507 21.38 -7.04 -4.32
N ARG A 508 21.04 -7.90 -5.30
CA ARG A 508 21.92 -8.99 -5.77
C ARG A 508 22.92 -8.48 -6.79
N THR A 509 24.13 -9.03 -6.75
CA THR A 509 25.11 -8.85 -7.82
C THR A 509 24.79 -9.80 -8.99
N SER A 510 24.72 -9.24 -10.19
CA SER A 510 24.56 -10.02 -11.42
C SER A 510 25.85 -10.77 -11.77
N THR A 511 25.69 -12.00 -12.26
CA THR A 511 26.78 -12.76 -12.88
C THR A 511 27.07 -12.23 -14.29
N LYS A 512 28.23 -12.59 -14.86
CA LYS A 512 28.58 -12.20 -16.25
C LYS A 512 27.54 -12.67 -17.28
N GLU A 513 26.97 -13.86 -17.08
CA GLU A 513 25.94 -14.39 -17.98
C GLU A 513 24.62 -13.63 -17.85
N GLU A 514 24.25 -13.22 -16.63
CA GLU A 514 23.07 -12.39 -16.37
C GLU A 514 23.23 -10.97 -16.94
N GLU A 515 24.44 -10.39 -16.86
CA GLU A 515 24.76 -9.10 -17.48
C GLU A 515 24.71 -9.18 -19.02
N GLN A 516 25.18 -10.28 -19.59
CA GLN A 516 25.07 -10.50 -21.04
C GLN A 516 23.61 -10.66 -21.45
N TRP A 517 22.82 -11.45 -20.71
CA TRP A 517 21.38 -11.58 -20.94
C TRP A 517 20.64 -10.25 -20.81
N ALA A 518 21.04 -9.40 -19.87
CA ALA A 518 20.52 -8.04 -19.75
C ALA A 518 20.78 -7.24 -21.04
N LYS A 519 22.00 -7.27 -21.58
CA LYS A 519 22.31 -6.58 -22.85
C LYS A 519 21.52 -7.15 -24.02
N ASP A 520 21.44 -8.47 -24.13
CA ASP A 520 20.75 -9.15 -25.23
C ASP A 520 19.24 -8.88 -25.23
N THR A 521 18.67 -8.61 -24.04
CA THR A 521 17.24 -8.27 -23.87
C THR A 521 16.98 -6.76 -23.88
N ASP A 522 17.98 -5.94 -24.19
CA ASP A 522 17.93 -4.48 -24.05
C ASP A 522 17.48 -4.01 -22.65
N TYR A 523 18.03 -4.67 -21.64
CA TYR A 523 17.77 -4.44 -20.22
C TYR A 523 16.29 -4.56 -19.86
N PHE A 524 15.59 -5.50 -20.48
CA PHE A 524 14.18 -5.81 -20.21
C PHE A 524 13.89 -5.90 -18.70
N ALA A 525 12.98 -5.04 -18.22
CA ALA A 525 12.51 -4.98 -16.83
C ALA A 525 13.58 -4.66 -15.76
N PHE A 526 14.82 -4.32 -16.14
CA PHE A 526 15.83 -3.93 -15.15
C PHE A 526 15.55 -2.55 -14.58
N GLU A 527 15.74 -2.38 -13.28
CA GLU A 527 15.89 -1.06 -12.67
C GLU A 527 17.19 -0.41 -13.16
N ARG A 528 17.12 0.85 -13.59
CA ARG A 528 18.22 1.58 -14.21
C ARG A 528 18.61 2.84 -13.45
N ASP A 529 17.77 3.30 -12.52
CA ASP A 529 18.12 4.44 -11.68
C ASP A 529 19.26 4.09 -10.73
N LYS A 530 20.44 4.68 -11.00
CA LYS A 530 21.69 4.38 -10.27
C LYS A 530 21.56 4.69 -8.78
N GLU A 531 20.80 5.72 -8.41
CA GLU A 531 20.63 6.10 -7.02
C GLU A 531 19.74 5.10 -6.28
N THR A 532 18.62 4.70 -6.88
CA THR A 532 17.75 3.63 -6.37
C THR A 532 18.53 2.33 -6.19
N ILE A 533 19.31 1.90 -7.19
CA ILE A 533 20.13 0.70 -7.12
C ILE A 533 21.14 0.78 -5.97
N ARG A 534 21.85 1.92 -5.85
CA ARG A 534 22.84 2.15 -4.80
C ARG A 534 22.20 2.08 -3.41
N ARG A 535 21.08 2.79 -3.19
CA ARG A 535 20.38 2.82 -1.90
C ARG A 535 19.84 1.44 -1.51
N ILE A 536 19.22 0.72 -2.44
CA ILE A 536 18.75 -0.65 -2.19
C ILE A 536 19.92 -1.55 -1.81
N LYS A 537 21.05 -1.47 -2.53
CA LYS A 537 22.23 -2.29 -2.24
C LYS A 537 22.82 -1.99 -0.86
N GLU A 538 22.92 -0.71 -0.49
CA GLU A 538 23.41 -0.29 0.83
C GLU A 538 22.52 -0.79 1.96
N ASP A 539 21.20 -0.67 1.80
CA ASP A 539 20.22 -1.17 2.77
C ASP A 539 20.32 -2.69 2.94
N VAL A 540 20.39 -3.44 1.82
CA VAL A 540 20.52 -4.90 1.85
C VAL A 540 21.83 -5.34 2.52
N ASP A 541 22.95 -4.70 2.18
CA ASP A 541 24.26 -5.03 2.76
C ASP A 541 24.33 -4.68 4.25
N ALA A 542 23.63 -3.62 4.68
CA ALA A 542 23.52 -3.23 6.07
C ALA A 542 22.50 -4.06 6.86
N GLY A 543 21.70 -4.91 6.19
CA GLY A 543 20.59 -5.63 6.80
C GLY A 543 19.46 -4.70 7.28
N VAL A 544 19.32 -3.53 6.67
CA VAL A 544 18.35 -2.49 7.03
C VAL A 544 17.14 -2.55 6.10
N TRP A 545 15.95 -2.52 6.68
CA TRP A 545 14.70 -2.32 5.95
C TRP A 545 14.21 -0.87 6.12
N SER A 546 14.65 0.04 5.24
CA SER A 546 14.02 1.36 5.08
C SER A 546 12.49 1.28 4.90
N PRO A 547 11.68 1.98 5.71
CA PRO A 547 10.22 1.93 5.63
C PRO A 547 9.68 2.34 4.25
N LEU A 548 8.51 1.81 3.86
CA LEU A 548 7.76 2.33 2.72
C LEU A 548 7.45 3.82 2.96
N HIS A 549 7.83 4.65 2.00
CA HIS A 549 7.58 6.09 2.02
C HIS A 549 6.65 6.49 0.89
N ASP A 550 6.00 7.64 1.05
CA ASP A 550 5.16 8.20 -0.01
C ASP A 550 6.04 8.58 -1.21
N GLU A 551 5.48 8.43 -2.40
CA GLU A 551 6.20 8.68 -3.65
C GLU A 551 5.72 9.99 -4.25
N PRO A 552 6.60 11.00 -4.37
CA PRO A 552 6.23 12.34 -4.87
C PRO A 552 5.64 12.33 -6.29
N GLU A 553 5.92 11.28 -7.06
CA GLU A 553 5.38 11.10 -8.42
C GLU A 553 3.85 10.96 -8.42
N TYR A 554 3.27 10.39 -7.35
CA TYR A 554 1.82 10.31 -7.20
C TYR A 554 1.17 11.63 -6.76
N GLU A 555 1.92 12.58 -6.23
CA GLU A 555 1.42 13.93 -5.91
C GLU A 555 1.14 14.75 -7.18
N LYS A 556 1.87 14.50 -8.29
CA LYS A 556 1.63 15.15 -9.60
C LYS A 556 0.38 14.66 -10.31
N TYR A 557 -0.09 13.45 -10.02
CA TYR A 557 -1.31 12.88 -10.60
C TYR A 557 -2.59 13.30 -9.87
N CYS A 558 -2.48 14.20 -8.89
CA CYS A 558 -3.62 14.80 -8.18
C CYS A 558 -4.18 16.08 -8.84
N ASP A 559 -3.76 16.42 -10.06
CA ASP A 559 -4.26 17.59 -10.80
C ASP A 559 -5.33 17.18 -11.85
N PRO A 560 -6.59 17.68 -11.79
CA PRO A 560 -7.61 17.35 -12.77
C PRO A 560 -7.44 18.25 -14.01
N GLY A 561 -6.60 17.86 -14.97
CA GLY A 561 -6.46 18.65 -16.20
C GLY A 561 -5.59 18.11 -17.34
N THR A 562 -4.72 17.14 -17.12
CA THR A 562 -3.78 16.68 -18.16
C THR A 562 -3.81 15.16 -18.33
N LEU A 563 -4.77 14.68 -19.11
CA LEU A 563 -4.86 13.28 -19.54
C LEU A 563 -3.81 12.89 -20.62
N SER A 564 -2.78 13.70 -20.86
CA SER A 564 -1.87 13.51 -21.99
C SER A 564 -0.43 13.10 -21.67
N ASP A 565 -0.01 13.00 -20.40
CA ASP A 565 1.41 12.71 -20.06
C ASP A 565 1.62 11.61 -19.01
N CYS A 566 0.72 10.63 -18.95
CA CYS A 566 0.90 9.43 -18.12
C CYS A 566 1.15 8.21 -19.00
N ARG A 567 2.34 7.61 -18.95
CA ARG A 567 2.63 6.40 -19.74
C ARG A 567 1.61 5.28 -19.44
N PRO A 568 1.14 4.56 -20.46
CA PRO A 568 0.34 3.35 -20.26
C PRO A 568 1.15 2.29 -19.50
N PHE A 569 0.55 1.68 -18.47
CA PHE A 569 1.15 0.57 -17.72
C PHE A 569 0.52 -0.75 -18.14
N LEU A 570 1.29 -1.61 -18.81
CA LEU A 570 0.92 -3.00 -19.03
C LEU A 570 0.87 -3.72 -17.68
N LYS A 571 -0.32 -4.08 -17.21
CA LYS A 571 -0.52 -4.89 -15.98
C LYS A 571 0.21 -6.24 -16.00
N LEU A 572 0.57 -6.73 -17.18
CA LEU A 572 1.33 -7.97 -17.37
C LEU A 572 2.85 -7.74 -17.57
N THR A 573 3.35 -6.51 -17.42
CA THR A 573 4.79 -6.19 -17.45
C THR A 573 5.37 -5.83 -16.10
N PHE A 574 6.55 -6.39 -15.81
CA PHE A 574 7.52 -5.88 -14.86
C PHE A 574 7.97 -4.46 -15.29
N THR A 575 7.80 -3.48 -14.41
CA THR A 575 8.11 -2.07 -14.64
C THR A 575 9.56 -1.87 -15.13
N SER A 576 9.78 -1.37 -16.35
CA SER A 576 11.03 -0.65 -16.70
C SER A 576 10.71 0.78 -17.08
N GLU A 577 11.34 1.74 -16.39
CA GLU A 577 11.40 3.13 -16.78
C GLU A 577 12.21 3.26 -18.06
N THR A 578 11.55 3.46 -19.19
CA THR A 578 12.19 3.99 -20.40
C THR A 578 12.18 5.51 -20.32
N ASP A 579 13.29 6.16 -20.03
CA ASP A 579 13.59 7.49 -20.61
C ASP A 579 15.10 7.70 -20.62
N ASN A 580 15.64 7.73 -21.83
CA ASN A 580 16.67 8.64 -22.33
C ASN A 580 17.31 8.00 -23.57
N LEU A 581 16.89 8.44 -24.76
CA LEU A 581 17.77 8.63 -25.91
C LEU A 581 17.07 9.53 -26.94
N ASN A 582 17.42 10.82 -26.84
CA ASN A 582 17.54 11.82 -27.90
C ASN A 582 16.94 11.47 -29.28
N CYS A 583 15.92 12.24 -29.66
CA CYS A 583 15.77 12.73 -31.02
C CYS A 583 16.97 13.65 -31.36
N ALA A 584 18.10 13.05 -31.72
CA ALA A 584 19.16 13.74 -32.43
C ALA A 584 19.92 12.74 -33.30
N SER A 585 19.96 13.02 -34.60
CA SER A 585 20.75 12.38 -35.66
C SER A 585 20.30 11.00 -36.16
N MET A 586 19.54 11.00 -37.27
CA MET A 586 19.91 10.15 -38.39
C MET A 586 19.96 10.98 -39.68
N PRO A 587 21.00 10.81 -40.51
CA PRO A 587 21.17 11.55 -41.75
C PRO A 587 20.25 11.00 -42.84
N SER A 588 19.76 11.92 -43.67
CA SER A 588 19.19 11.64 -44.98
C SER A 588 20.16 10.82 -45.82
N ASN A 589 19.78 9.61 -46.25
CA ASN A 589 19.97 9.14 -47.64
C ASN A 589 19.46 7.69 -47.87
N SER A 590 18.87 7.52 -49.07
CA SER A 590 18.77 6.32 -49.91
C SER A 590 18.00 5.12 -49.34
N SER A 591 16.76 4.85 -49.74
CA SER A 591 16.28 4.29 -51.04
C SER A 591 15.97 2.80 -50.90
N ALA A 592 14.69 2.43 -51.00
CA ALA A 592 14.17 1.35 -51.84
C ALA A 592 12.81 0.83 -51.31
N CYS A 593 11.83 0.89 -52.23
CA CYS A 593 10.72 -0.05 -52.43
C CYS A 593 9.61 -0.10 -51.37
N ASP A 594 8.44 0.49 -51.64
CA ASP A 594 7.39 0.08 -52.59
C ASP A 594 6.34 -0.83 -51.93
N ALA A 595 5.12 -0.29 -51.91
CA ALA A 595 3.80 -0.91 -52.11
C ALA A 595 2.80 -0.68 -50.97
N GLY A 596 1.97 0.37 -51.14
CA GLY A 596 0.58 0.37 -50.65
C GLY A 596 -0.31 -0.56 -51.52
N PRO A 597 -1.65 -0.46 -51.54
CA PRO A 597 -2.54 0.64 -51.06
C PRO A 597 -3.70 0.11 -50.15
N PHE A 598 -4.45 0.90 -49.38
CA PHE A 598 -5.49 1.83 -49.83
C PHE A 598 -6.02 2.69 -48.65
N CYS A 599 -6.25 3.96 -48.96
CA CYS A 599 -6.95 5.00 -48.19
C CYS A 599 -8.44 4.64 -47.97
N ILE A 600 -9.25 5.30 -47.12
CA ILE A 600 -9.86 6.63 -47.33
C ILE A 600 -10.63 7.03 -46.05
N PHE A 601 -10.43 8.25 -45.56
CA PHE A 601 -11.39 9.03 -44.76
C PHE A 601 -11.92 10.19 -45.63
N PRO A 602 -13.13 10.71 -45.37
CA PRO A 602 -13.39 12.13 -45.57
C PRO A 602 -13.94 12.84 -44.31
N PRO A 603 -13.94 14.18 -44.29
CA PRO A 603 -13.66 14.99 -43.09
C PRO A 603 -14.81 15.87 -42.61
N SER A 604 -14.81 16.22 -41.32
CA SER A 604 -14.69 17.61 -40.81
C SER A 604 -14.42 17.63 -39.32
#